data_AF-A0A814GXF7-F1
#
_entry.id   AF-A0A814GXF7-F1
#
_cell.length_a   1.000
_cell.length_b   1.000
_cell.length_c   1.000
_cell.angle_alpha   90.00
_cell.angle_beta   90.00
_cell.angle_gamma   90.00
#
_symmetry.space_group_name_H-M   'P 1'
#
loop_
_entity.id
_entity.type
_entity.pdbx_description
1 polymer ?
#
loop_
_entity_poly.entity_id
_entity_poly.type
_entity_poly.pdbx_seq_one_letter_code
_entity_poly.pdbx_strand_id
1 'polypeptide(L)'
;MADAIDTPPDVNNSLYHDDKFSCSSEKQQILSDDLPPLDIVRKMIKYETFLRLSDPIQQLFELYHKDDNAITMVLDLVQQNVVEHFGYSHVNALRTAISRFPDDSIIKEAFYIKHNKITQGLINQGQCALDRLNKLVRSHTPAMRLLTIYIAEAHARDQWPAGKTISCVDQPKTLVERLENAREFKKKFNFEMPMLVDSMDNTFHITYGSWPFRFYIINDGKLILKAEPGITTYAYDLNELDTWIDNFYRDKK
;
A
#
# COMPACT_ATOMS: atom_id res chain seq x y z
N MET A 1 46.78 -2.93 11.73
CA MET A 1 46.68 -2.57 10.31
C MET A 1 45.25 -2.13 10.08
N ALA A 2 45.09 -0.84 9.85
CA ALA A 2 43.81 -0.21 9.54
C ALA A 2 43.46 -0.38 8.05
N ASP A 3 42.26 0.07 7.69
CA ASP A 3 41.70 0.30 6.35
C ASP A 3 40.89 -0.91 5.81
N ALA A 4 39.61 -0.80 5.41
CA ALA A 4 38.78 0.35 5.12
C ALA A 4 37.32 0.09 5.58
N ILE A 5 36.73 1.08 6.25
CA ILE A 5 35.28 1.16 6.47
C ILE A 5 34.71 1.72 5.17
N ASP A 6 33.96 0.90 4.45
CA ASP A 6 33.23 1.31 3.26
C ASP A 6 32.04 2.18 3.70
N THR A 7 32.27 3.49 3.83
CA THR A 7 31.23 4.50 3.95
C THR A 7 30.55 4.67 2.57
N PRO A 8 29.26 4.35 2.41
CA PRO A 8 28.52 4.66 1.21
C PRO A 8 28.17 6.16 1.17
N PRO A 9 27.87 6.70 -0.02
CA PRO A 9 28.01 8.12 -0.33
C PRO A 9 27.06 8.98 0.50
N ASP A 10 27.52 10.19 0.75
CA ASP A 10 26.78 11.34 1.25
C ASP A 10 25.59 11.62 0.31
N VAL A 11 24.51 10.82 0.43
CA VAL A 11 23.24 11.12 -0.20
C VAL A 11 22.62 12.20 0.67
N ASN A 12 22.96 13.43 0.30
CA ASN A 12 22.34 14.66 0.74
C ASN A 12 20.89 14.40 1.14
N ASN A 13 20.70 14.55 2.44
CA ASN A 13 19.47 14.57 3.20
C ASN A 13 18.53 15.70 2.70
N SER A 14 18.05 15.61 1.44
CA SER A 14 17.34 16.69 0.75
C SER A 14 15.96 16.32 0.19
N LEU A 15 15.46 15.11 0.43
CA LEU A 15 14.07 14.75 0.08
C LEU A 15 13.15 14.57 1.30
N TYR A 16 13.68 14.79 2.50
CA TYR A 16 12.92 15.16 3.70
C TYR A 16 13.06 16.66 3.98
N HIS A 17 13.07 17.49 2.94
CA HIS A 17 12.43 18.77 3.15
C HIS A 17 10.97 18.46 3.39
N ASP A 18 10.57 18.57 4.66
CA ASP A 18 9.49 19.44 5.11
C ASP A 18 8.73 20.13 3.94
N ASP A 19 8.06 19.35 3.08
CA ASP A 19 6.77 19.76 2.57
C ASP A 19 5.82 19.59 3.75
N LYS A 20 6.02 20.48 4.74
CA LYS A 20 4.93 20.96 5.53
C LYS A 20 3.87 21.28 4.50
N PHE A 21 2.79 20.51 4.51
CA PHE A 21 1.47 21.06 4.23
C PHE A 21 1.29 22.14 5.30
N SER A 22 1.96 23.28 5.14
CA SER A 22 1.79 24.42 5.99
C SER A 22 0.35 24.81 5.79
N CYS A 23 -0.34 24.97 6.90
CA CYS A 23 -1.60 25.70 6.95
C CYS A 23 -1.28 27.17 6.62
N SER A 24 -0.94 27.45 5.37
CA SER A 24 -0.86 28.77 4.79
C SER A 24 -2.20 28.99 4.11
N SER A 25 -2.95 29.94 4.64
CA SER A 25 -4.24 30.43 4.16
C SER A 25 -4.10 31.18 2.84
N GLU A 26 -3.47 30.57 1.85
CA GLU A 26 -3.55 31.01 0.46
C GLU A 26 -4.76 30.33 -0.16
N LYS A 27 -5.85 31.09 -0.29
CA LYS A 27 -7.00 30.70 -1.11
C LYS A 27 -6.50 30.43 -2.53
N GLN A 28 -6.30 29.17 -2.88
CA GLN A 28 -5.98 28.78 -4.24
C GLN A 28 -7.11 29.24 -5.17
N GLN A 29 -6.73 29.87 -6.26
CA GLN A 29 -7.61 30.41 -7.28
C GLN A 29 -8.41 29.23 -7.88
N ILE A 30 -9.74 29.29 -7.80
CA ILE A 30 -10.64 28.26 -8.34
C ILE A 30 -10.37 28.16 -9.85
N LEU A 31 -9.85 27.02 -10.29
CA LEU A 31 -9.71 26.68 -11.70
C LEU A 31 -11.09 26.24 -12.25
N SER A 32 -11.27 26.43 -13.56
CA SER A 32 -12.53 26.29 -14.31
C SER A 32 -13.27 24.95 -14.10
N ASP A 33 -14.53 24.88 -14.56
CA ASP A 33 -15.35 23.65 -14.69
C ASP A 33 -14.73 22.56 -15.61
N ASP A 34 -13.49 22.75 -16.07
CA ASP A 34 -12.75 21.78 -16.86
C ASP A 34 -12.28 20.61 -15.98
N LEU A 35 -12.35 19.41 -16.54
CA LEU A 35 -11.97 18.20 -15.81
C LEU A 35 -10.44 18.10 -15.65
N PRO A 36 -9.93 17.70 -14.47
CA PRO A 36 -8.49 17.69 -14.17
C PRO A 36 -7.69 16.76 -15.10
N PRO A 37 -6.47 17.12 -15.54
CA PRO A 37 -5.59 16.22 -16.27
C PRO A 37 -5.10 15.06 -15.39
N LEU A 38 -4.54 14.02 -16.00
CA LEU A 38 -4.17 12.76 -15.33
C LEU A 38 -3.23 12.95 -14.13
N ASP A 39 -2.23 13.82 -14.26
CA ASP A 39 -1.25 14.09 -13.21
C ASP A 39 -1.91 14.73 -11.97
N ILE A 40 -2.87 15.63 -12.18
CA ILE A 40 -3.68 16.23 -11.11
C ILE A 40 -4.59 15.19 -10.48
N VAL A 41 -5.27 14.36 -11.27
CA VAL A 41 -6.12 13.27 -10.75
C VAL A 41 -5.31 12.30 -9.88
N ARG A 42 -4.10 11.93 -10.28
CA ARG A 42 -3.20 11.08 -9.47
C ARG A 42 -2.85 11.75 -8.14
N LYS A 43 -2.59 13.06 -8.12
CA LYS A 43 -2.35 13.82 -6.87
C LYS A 43 -3.60 13.89 -5.99
N MET A 44 -4.77 14.14 -6.57
CA MET A 44 -6.06 14.14 -5.86
C MET A 44 -6.32 12.79 -5.19
N ILE A 45 -6.07 11.67 -5.88
CA ILE A 45 -6.23 10.32 -5.32
C ILE A 45 -5.30 10.07 -4.12
N LYS A 46 -4.05 10.55 -4.20
CA LYS A 46 -3.09 10.45 -3.09
C LYS A 46 -3.54 11.29 -1.90
N TYR A 47 -3.97 12.52 -2.14
CA TYR A 47 -4.47 13.41 -1.10
C TYR A 47 -5.76 12.87 -0.45
N GLU A 48 -6.68 12.32 -1.24
CA GLU A 48 -7.87 11.63 -0.71
C GLU A 48 -7.48 10.46 0.19
N THR A 49 -6.47 9.68 -0.22
CA THR A 49 -5.95 8.55 0.58
C THR A 49 -5.35 9.06 1.89
N PHE A 50 -4.60 10.15 1.84
CA PHE A 50 -4.05 10.81 3.03
C PHE A 50 -5.16 11.26 3.99
N LEU A 51 -6.20 11.94 3.51
CA LEU A 51 -7.33 12.35 4.32
C LEU A 51 -8.06 11.16 4.95
N ARG A 52 -8.28 10.09 4.18
CA ARG A 52 -8.93 8.87 4.67
C ARG A 52 -8.14 8.19 5.79
N LEU A 53 -6.82 8.30 5.79
CA LEU A 53 -5.95 7.75 6.84
C LEU A 53 -5.78 8.68 8.05
N SER A 54 -6.32 9.90 8.01
CA SER A 54 -6.24 10.84 9.12
C SER A 54 -7.17 10.47 10.28
N ASP A 55 -6.74 10.75 11.52
CA ASP A 55 -7.51 10.44 12.74
C ASP A 55 -8.97 10.95 12.69
N PRO A 56 -9.27 12.19 12.23
CA PRO A 56 -10.65 12.67 12.19
C PRO A 56 -11.54 11.83 11.27
N ILE A 57 -11.04 11.46 10.09
CA ILE A 57 -11.82 10.68 9.12
C ILE A 57 -11.95 9.21 9.56
N GLN A 58 -10.90 8.65 10.17
CA GLN A 58 -10.95 7.29 10.75
C GLN A 58 -11.99 7.18 11.87
N GLN A 59 -12.10 8.19 12.74
CA GLN A 59 -13.15 8.23 13.77
C GLN A 59 -14.55 8.26 13.17
N LEU A 60 -14.75 9.01 12.08
CA LEU A 60 -16.03 9.05 11.37
C LEU A 60 -16.35 7.70 10.71
N PHE A 61 -15.36 7.03 10.10
CA PHE A 61 -15.57 5.67 9.58
C PHE A 61 -15.93 4.68 10.67
N GLU A 62 -15.22 4.68 11.81
CA GLU A 62 -15.54 3.79 12.92
C GLU A 62 -16.96 4.05 13.46
N LEU A 63 -17.37 5.31 13.57
CA LEU A 63 -18.69 5.67 14.08
C LEU A 63 -19.82 5.25 13.13
N TYR A 64 -19.62 5.41 11.82
CA TYR A 64 -20.69 5.29 10.83
C TYR A 64 -20.60 4.03 9.95
N HIS A 65 -19.61 3.14 10.12
CA HIS A 65 -19.39 2.00 9.21
C HIS A 65 -20.58 1.04 8.99
N LYS A 66 -21.62 1.11 9.84
CA LYS A 66 -22.85 0.30 9.75
C LYS A 66 -24.06 1.04 9.18
N ASP A 67 -23.92 2.32 8.86
CA ASP A 67 -24.95 3.16 8.27
C ASP A 67 -24.49 3.64 6.88
N ASP A 68 -25.06 3.02 5.85
CA ASP A 68 -24.69 3.27 4.45
C ASP A 68 -24.92 4.73 4.04
N ASN A 69 -25.95 5.40 4.59
CA ASN A 69 -26.23 6.79 4.27
C ASN A 69 -25.21 7.72 4.93
N ALA A 70 -24.91 7.48 6.21
CA ALA A 70 -23.96 8.29 6.95
C ALA A 70 -22.53 8.14 6.38
N ILE A 71 -22.12 6.92 6.01
CA ILE A 71 -20.87 6.69 5.29
C ILE A 71 -20.83 7.50 4.00
N THR A 72 -21.90 7.45 3.20
CA THR A 72 -21.95 8.17 1.92
C THR A 72 -21.72 9.66 2.12
N MET A 73 -22.29 10.25 3.16
CA MET A 73 -22.06 11.67 3.51
C MET A 73 -20.59 11.96 3.88
N VAL A 74 -19.95 11.08 4.66
CA VAL A 74 -18.52 11.22 5.01
C VAL A 74 -17.65 11.14 3.75
N LEU A 75 -17.99 10.26 2.81
CA LEU A 75 -17.27 10.15 1.54
C LEU A 75 -17.44 11.39 0.66
N ASP A 76 -18.66 11.90 0.57
CA ASP A 76 -18.96 13.12 -0.16
C ASP A 76 -18.17 14.30 0.42
N LEU A 77 -18.10 14.42 1.75
CA LEU A 77 -17.32 15.44 2.43
C LEU A 77 -15.83 15.35 2.12
N VAL A 78 -15.24 14.15 2.19
CA VAL A 78 -13.82 13.92 1.89
C VAL A 78 -13.54 14.25 0.41
N GLN A 79 -14.38 13.79 -0.50
CA GLN A 79 -14.19 14.04 -1.93
C GLN A 79 -14.36 15.52 -2.27
N GLN A 80 -15.30 16.21 -1.62
CA GLN A 80 -15.49 17.65 -1.77
C GLN A 80 -14.25 18.42 -1.30
N ASN A 81 -13.69 18.04 -0.14
CA ASN A 81 -12.45 18.65 0.35
C ASN A 81 -11.28 18.46 -0.63
N VAL A 82 -11.17 17.27 -1.23
CA VAL A 82 -10.14 16.99 -2.24
C VAL A 82 -10.31 17.86 -3.47
N VAL A 83 -11.51 17.97 -4.03
CA VAL A 83 -11.71 18.78 -5.25
C VAL A 83 -11.42 20.25 -4.98
N GLU A 84 -11.88 20.78 -3.84
CA GLU A 84 -11.63 22.17 -3.45
C GLU A 84 -10.13 22.45 -3.21
N HIS A 85 -9.42 21.51 -2.57
CA HIS A 85 -7.98 21.61 -2.33
C HIS A 85 -7.17 21.66 -3.62
N PHE A 86 -7.68 21.12 -4.73
CA PHE A 86 -7.01 21.18 -6.04
C PHE A 86 -7.61 22.24 -6.97
N GLY A 87 -8.47 23.11 -6.45
CA GLY A 87 -9.06 24.23 -7.20
C GLY A 87 -10.26 23.87 -8.06
N TYR A 88 -10.93 22.74 -7.83
CA TYR A 88 -12.12 22.30 -8.56
C TYR A 88 -13.39 22.43 -7.71
N SER A 89 -14.52 22.71 -8.36
CA SER A 89 -15.81 22.96 -7.73
C SER A 89 -16.66 21.70 -7.51
N HIS A 90 -16.47 20.67 -8.35
CA HIS A 90 -17.36 19.52 -8.44
C HIS A 90 -16.64 18.19 -8.24
N VAL A 91 -17.20 17.32 -7.39
CA VAL A 91 -16.73 15.94 -7.16
C VAL A 91 -16.60 15.10 -8.43
N ASN A 92 -17.28 15.47 -9.52
CA ASN A 92 -17.13 14.84 -10.84
C ASN A 92 -15.70 14.92 -11.38
N ALA A 93 -14.92 15.93 -10.98
CA ALA A 93 -13.49 16.04 -11.29
C ALA A 93 -12.73 14.77 -10.85
N LEU A 94 -13.15 14.17 -9.73
CA LEU A 94 -12.58 12.95 -9.17
C LEU A 94 -13.38 11.69 -9.56
N ARG A 95 -14.72 11.73 -9.52
CA ARG A 95 -15.59 10.57 -9.75
C ARG A 95 -15.53 10.04 -11.18
N THR A 96 -15.25 10.91 -12.15
CA THR A 96 -15.13 10.52 -13.57
C THR A 96 -13.76 9.94 -13.92
N ALA A 97 -12.78 9.95 -13.00
CA ALA A 97 -11.41 9.54 -13.25
C ALA A 97 -11.30 8.15 -13.88
N ILE A 98 -12.05 7.16 -13.39
CA ILE A 98 -11.99 5.78 -13.91
C ILE A 98 -12.49 5.67 -15.36
N SER A 99 -13.50 6.47 -15.73
CA SER A 99 -14.02 6.50 -17.10
C SER A 99 -13.07 7.23 -18.05
N ARG A 100 -12.33 8.21 -17.55
CA ARG A 100 -11.43 9.06 -18.35
C ARG A 100 -10.06 8.42 -18.54
N PHE A 101 -9.61 7.65 -17.54
CA PHE A 101 -8.30 7.03 -17.51
C PHE A 101 -8.43 5.54 -17.15
N PRO A 102 -9.16 4.75 -17.97
CA PRO A 102 -9.50 3.37 -17.66
C PRO A 102 -8.32 2.42 -17.74
N ASP A 103 -7.11 2.86 -18.08
CA ASP A 103 -5.89 2.05 -18.11
C ASP A 103 -4.87 2.43 -17.03
N ASP A 104 -5.16 3.49 -16.26
CA ASP A 104 -4.25 3.95 -15.21
C ASP A 104 -4.36 3.06 -13.97
N SER A 105 -3.25 2.42 -13.58
CA SER A 105 -3.23 1.47 -12.47
C SER A 105 -3.53 2.14 -11.12
N ILE A 106 -3.08 3.37 -10.89
CA ILE A 106 -3.34 4.14 -9.66
C ILE A 106 -4.85 4.43 -9.53
N ILE A 107 -5.49 4.85 -10.62
CA ILE A 107 -6.92 5.14 -10.64
C ILE A 107 -7.75 3.86 -10.43
N LYS A 108 -7.44 2.78 -11.16
CA LYS A 108 -8.12 1.48 -10.99
C LYS A 108 -8.05 0.98 -9.54
N GLU A 109 -6.85 0.99 -9.00
CA GLU A 109 -6.58 0.47 -7.66
C GLU A 109 -7.28 1.30 -6.60
N ALA A 110 -7.23 2.63 -6.69
CA ALA A 110 -7.90 3.52 -5.75
C ALA A 110 -9.43 3.31 -5.70
N PHE A 111 -10.10 3.12 -6.84
CA PHE A 111 -11.55 2.93 -6.87
C PHE A 111 -11.99 1.57 -6.32
N TYR A 112 -11.31 0.49 -6.70
CA TYR A 112 -11.61 -0.86 -6.23
C TYR A 112 -11.39 -1.02 -4.72
N ILE A 113 -10.34 -0.38 -4.20
CA ILE A 113 -9.97 -0.41 -2.79
C ILE A 113 -10.97 0.37 -1.92
N LYS A 114 -11.37 1.57 -2.35
CA LYS A 114 -12.19 2.47 -1.53
C LYS A 114 -13.59 1.88 -1.28
N HIS A 115 -14.25 1.35 -2.30
CA HIS A 115 -15.64 0.87 -2.18
C HIS A 115 -15.77 -0.39 -1.29
N ASN A 116 -14.78 -1.28 -1.31
CA ASN A 116 -14.85 -2.56 -0.61
C ASN A 116 -14.47 -2.49 0.89
N LYS A 117 -13.89 -1.37 1.37
CA LYS A 117 -13.28 -1.29 2.71
C LYS A 117 -14.06 -0.48 3.74
N ILE A 118 -14.85 0.50 3.30
CA ILE A 118 -15.53 1.41 4.23
C ILE A 118 -16.62 0.68 5.03
N THR A 119 -17.19 -0.39 4.46
CA THR A 119 -18.14 -1.29 5.13
C THR A 119 -17.51 -2.17 6.21
N GLN A 120 -16.17 -2.10 6.42
CA GLN A 120 -15.42 -2.93 7.36
C GLN A 120 -14.83 -2.16 8.56
N GLY A 121 -15.05 -0.85 8.68
CA GLY A 121 -14.54 -0.03 9.80
C GLY A 121 -13.20 0.66 9.50
N LEU A 122 -12.30 0.72 10.51
CA LEU A 122 -10.98 1.38 10.40
C LEU A 122 -10.16 0.88 9.20
N ILE A 123 -9.60 1.82 8.43
CA ILE A 123 -8.74 1.52 7.27
C ILE A 123 -7.28 1.68 7.67
N ASN A 124 -6.52 0.58 7.72
CA ASN A 124 -5.09 0.61 8.01
C ASN A 124 -4.23 0.67 6.73
N GLN A 125 -3.08 1.34 6.81
CA GLN A 125 -2.06 1.31 5.76
C GLN A 125 -1.62 -0.14 5.48
N GLY A 126 -1.60 -0.56 4.21
CA GLY A 126 -1.22 -1.93 3.80
C GLY A 126 -2.36 -2.96 3.74
N GLN A 127 -3.54 -2.68 4.32
CA GLN A 127 -4.67 -3.61 4.34
C GLN A 127 -5.19 -3.95 2.92
N CYS A 128 -4.97 -3.08 1.94
CA CYS A 128 -5.41 -3.27 0.56
C CYS A 128 -4.66 -4.38 -0.17
N ALA A 129 -3.36 -4.48 0.06
CA ALA A 129 -2.55 -5.58 -0.46
C ALA A 129 -2.98 -6.90 0.19
N LEU A 130 -3.28 -6.89 1.49
CA LEU A 130 -3.67 -8.09 2.25
C LEU A 130 -4.98 -8.69 1.77
N ASP A 131 -6.03 -7.88 1.56
CA ASP A 131 -7.30 -8.39 1.05
C ASP A 131 -7.15 -8.98 -0.36
N ARG A 132 -6.31 -8.36 -1.20
CA ARG A 132 -6.04 -8.85 -2.56
C ARG A 132 -5.28 -10.18 -2.53
N LEU A 133 -4.28 -10.31 -1.67
CA LEU A 133 -3.53 -11.55 -1.47
C LEU A 133 -4.44 -12.66 -0.92
N ASN A 134 -5.33 -12.36 0.04
CA ASN A 134 -6.32 -13.32 0.52
C ASN A 134 -7.30 -13.73 -0.59
N LYS A 135 -7.78 -12.77 -1.41
CA LYS A 135 -8.61 -13.09 -2.58
C LYS A 135 -7.88 -14.04 -3.53
N LEU A 136 -6.58 -13.85 -3.77
CA LEU A 136 -5.76 -14.71 -4.62
C LEU A 136 -5.68 -16.14 -4.08
N VAL A 137 -5.59 -16.31 -2.76
CA VAL A 137 -5.66 -17.64 -2.11
C VAL A 137 -7.02 -18.29 -2.34
N ARG A 138 -8.11 -17.53 -2.23
CA ARG A 138 -9.46 -18.05 -2.40
C ARG A 138 -9.80 -18.35 -3.87
N SER A 139 -9.26 -17.58 -4.80
CA SER A 139 -9.36 -17.81 -6.25
C SER A 139 -8.26 -18.72 -6.78
N HIS A 140 -7.51 -19.38 -5.90
CA HIS A 140 -6.33 -20.13 -6.27
C HIS A 140 -6.66 -21.34 -7.14
N THR A 141 -5.92 -21.45 -8.22
CA THR A 141 -5.97 -22.56 -9.18
C THR A 141 -4.88 -23.59 -8.87
N PRO A 142 -5.08 -24.89 -9.13
CA PRO A 142 -4.09 -25.94 -8.85
C PRO A 142 -2.72 -25.77 -9.54
N ALA A 143 -2.63 -24.96 -10.60
CA ALA A 143 -1.41 -24.75 -11.38
C ALA A 143 -0.45 -23.71 -10.79
N MET A 144 -0.81 -23.04 -9.69
CA MET A 144 0.07 -22.14 -8.96
C MET A 144 0.25 -22.65 -7.53
N ARG A 145 1.31 -22.23 -6.83
CA ARG A 145 1.42 -22.40 -5.37
C ARG A 145 1.75 -21.05 -4.75
N LEU A 146 1.00 -20.69 -3.71
CA LEU A 146 1.19 -19.44 -2.98
C LEU A 146 1.94 -19.69 -1.68
N LEU A 147 2.96 -18.88 -1.42
CA LEU A 147 3.78 -18.98 -0.22
C LEU A 147 4.28 -17.59 0.20
N THR A 148 4.17 -17.29 1.48
CA THR A 148 4.73 -16.10 2.11
C THR A 148 5.92 -16.49 2.97
N ILE A 149 6.98 -15.69 2.96
CA ILE A 149 8.13 -15.84 3.85
C ILE A 149 8.22 -14.57 4.69
N TYR A 150 8.02 -14.71 5.99
CA TYR A 150 8.11 -13.63 6.97
C TYR A 150 9.59 -13.35 7.27
N ILE A 151 10.02 -12.11 7.04
CA ILE A 151 11.42 -11.67 7.17
C ILE A 151 11.58 -10.71 8.36
N ALA A 152 12.80 -10.17 8.52
CA ALA A 152 13.12 -9.13 9.49
C ALA A 152 12.17 -7.91 9.43
N GLU A 153 11.80 -7.36 10.60
CA GLU A 153 10.94 -6.18 10.71
C GLU A 153 11.60 -4.96 10.08
N ALA A 154 10.91 -4.33 9.12
CA ALA A 154 11.40 -3.09 8.50
C ALA A 154 11.38 -1.90 9.47
N HIS A 155 10.42 -1.87 10.38
CA HIS A 155 10.20 -0.79 11.34
C HIS A 155 10.05 -1.31 12.77
N ALA A 156 11.05 -2.06 13.23
CA ALA A 156 11.11 -2.52 14.61
C ALA A 156 11.21 -1.34 15.60
N ARG A 157 10.51 -1.41 16.74
CA ARG A 157 10.53 -0.36 17.78
C ARG A 157 11.92 -0.05 18.30
N ASP A 158 12.76 -1.07 18.41
CA ASP A 158 14.09 -1.04 19.01
C ASP A 158 15.22 -0.77 18.00
N GLN A 159 14.90 -0.64 16.70
CA GLN A 159 15.91 -0.38 15.66
C GLN A 159 15.57 0.83 14.79
N TRP A 160 14.45 0.79 14.06
CA TRP A 160 14.09 1.81 13.06
C TRP A 160 12.61 2.23 13.20
N PRO A 161 12.24 2.89 14.31
CA PRO A 161 10.84 3.14 14.60
C PRO A 161 10.20 4.16 13.63
N ALA A 162 9.03 3.84 13.10
CA ALA A 162 8.19 4.68 12.23
C ALA A 162 6.86 5.01 12.91
N GLY A 163 6.90 5.58 14.11
CA GLY A 163 5.70 5.87 14.90
C GLY A 163 5.09 4.63 15.56
N LYS A 164 4.20 4.86 16.54
CA LYS A 164 3.72 3.80 17.47
C LYS A 164 2.81 2.76 16.80
N THR A 165 2.13 3.12 15.72
CA THR A 165 1.19 2.25 15.03
C THR A 165 1.89 1.29 14.06
N ILE A 166 3.00 1.73 13.44
CA ILE A 166 3.79 0.94 12.49
C ILE A 166 4.83 0.12 13.26
N SER A 167 5.56 0.77 14.17
CA SER A 167 6.51 0.10 15.06
C SER A 167 5.81 -0.41 16.29
N CYS A 168 5.15 -1.55 16.13
CA CYS A 168 4.39 -2.20 17.19
C CYS A 168 5.07 -3.44 17.78
N VAL A 169 6.16 -3.91 17.16
CA VAL A 169 6.96 -5.07 17.58
C VAL A 169 8.45 -4.72 17.64
N ASP A 170 9.20 -5.44 18.46
CA ASP A 170 10.68 -5.37 18.47
C ASP A 170 11.25 -6.33 17.42
N GLN A 171 12.52 -6.16 17.06
CA GLN A 171 13.18 -7.08 16.15
C GLN A 171 13.38 -8.44 16.84
N PRO A 172 12.87 -9.55 16.28
CA PRO A 172 13.15 -10.88 16.81
C PRO A 172 14.65 -11.14 16.88
N LYS A 173 15.10 -11.62 18.05
CA LYS A 173 16.45 -12.09 18.35
C LYS A 173 16.56 -13.61 18.23
N THR A 174 15.42 -14.29 18.25
CA THR A 174 15.33 -15.75 18.10
C THR A 174 14.30 -16.15 17.05
N LEU A 175 14.44 -17.38 16.53
CA LEU A 175 13.48 -17.92 15.57
C LEU A 175 12.08 -18.08 16.18
N VAL A 176 12.01 -18.33 17.49
CA VAL A 176 10.75 -18.44 18.25
C VAL A 176 10.01 -17.10 18.25
N GLU A 177 10.72 -16.01 18.57
CA GLU A 177 10.15 -14.66 18.53
C GLU A 177 9.69 -14.28 17.12
N ARG A 178 10.46 -14.63 16.08
CA ARG A 178 10.04 -14.39 14.68
C ARG A 178 8.78 -15.16 14.31
N LEU A 179 8.66 -16.41 14.78
CA LEU A 179 7.44 -17.21 14.58
C LEU A 179 6.25 -16.61 15.33
N GLU A 180 6.46 -16.04 16.51
CA GLU A 180 5.42 -15.35 17.26
C GLU A 180 4.94 -14.09 16.53
N ASN A 181 5.84 -13.21 16.10
CA ASN A 181 5.50 -12.04 15.28
C ASN A 181 4.72 -12.44 14.02
N ALA A 182 5.17 -13.48 13.31
CA ALA A 182 4.49 -13.99 12.12
C ALA A 182 3.07 -14.50 12.42
N ARG A 183 2.88 -15.22 13.54
CA ARG A 183 1.54 -15.69 13.98
C ARG A 183 0.64 -14.53 14.38
N GLU A 184 1.15 -13.56 15.11
CA GLU A 184 0.41 -12.36 15.50
C GLU A 184 -0.03 -11.56 14.28
N PHE A 185 0.86 -11.38 13.30
CA PHE A 185 0.53 -10.76 12.02
C PHE A 185 -0.61 -11.51 11.34
N LYS A 186 -0.52 -12.84 11.21
CA LYS A 186 -1.59 -13.65 10.60
C LYS A 186 -2.92 -13.46 11.31
N LYS A 187 -2.92 -13.49 12.64
CA LYS A 187 -4.12 -13.34 13.47
C LYS A 187 -4.71 -11.94 13.34
N LYS A 188 -3.89 -10.90 13.47
CA LYS A 188 -4.31 -9.49 13.47
C LYS A 188 -4.93 -9.09 12.14
N PHE A 189 -4.38 -9.57 11.04
CA PHE A 189 -4.80 -9.17 9.70
C PHE A 189 -5.64 -10.21 8.96
N ASN A 190 -6.01 -11.31 9.64
CA ASN A 190 -6.68 -12.45 9.02
C ASN A 190 -5.99 -12.89 7.71
N PHE A 191 -4.66 -13.02 7.74
CA PHE A 191 -3.86 -13.32 6.55
C PHE A 191 -3.91 -14.82 6.25
N GLU A 192 -4.41 -15.19 5.08
CA GLU A 192 -4.78 -16.57 4.75
C GLU A 192 -3.67 -17.35 4.04
N MET A 193 -2.69 -16.66 3.44
CA MET A 193 -1.62 -17.35 2.71
C MET A 193 -0.80 -18.28 3.62
N PRO A 194 -0.35 -19.44 3.10
CA PRO A 194 0.68 -20.24 3.75
C PRO A 194 1.90 -19.38 4.05
N MET A 195 2.43 -19.49 5.26
CA MET A 195 3.52 -18.63 5.73
C MET A 195 4.62 -19.48 6.36
N LEU A 196 5.85 -19.23 5.92
CA LEU A 196 7.08 -19.65 6.57
C LEU A 196 7.78 -18.43 7.16
N VAL A 197 8.80 -18.66 7.96
CA VAL A 197 9.69 -17.60 8.47
C VAL A 197 11.08 -17.80 7.87
N ASP A 198 11.77 -16.69 7.60
CA ASP A 198 13.18 -16.73 7.19
C ASP A 198 14.08 -17.14 8.38
N SER A 199 15.25 -17.66 8.08
CA SER A 199 16.28 -17.98 9.07
C SER A 199 16.73 -16.72 9.82
N MET A 200 17.26 -16.87 11.03
CA MET A 200 17.77 -15.73 11.79
C MET A 200 18.96 -15.03 11.12
N ASP A 201 19.69 -15.75 10.25
CA ASP A 201 20.74 -15.20 9.39
C ASP A 201 20.17 -14.41 8.18
N ASN A 202 18.84 -14.29 8.07
CA ASN A 202 18.10 -13.62 6.99
C ASN A 202 18.48 -14.14 5.59
N THR A 203 18.73 -15.45 5.46
CA THR A 203 19.27 -16.04 4.24
C THR A 203 18.36 -15.79 3.04
N PHE A 204 17.04 -15.94 3.19
CA PHE A 204 16.10 -15.68 2.09
C PHE A 204 16.05 -14.20 1.73
N HIS A 205 15.92 -13.33 2.73
CA HIS A 205 15.90 -11.89 2.51
C HIS A 205 17.17 -11.39 1.79
N ILE A 206 18.36 -11.83 2.19
CA ILE A 206 19.64 -11.46 1.56
C ILE A 206 19.68 -11.99 0.13
N THR A 207 19.34 -13.27 -0.07
CA THR A 207 19.47 -13.94 -1.38
C THR A 207 18.55 -13.32 -2.43
N TYR A 208 17.31 -12.98 -2.05
CA TYR A 208 16.30 -12.48 -3.00
C TYR A 208 16.14 -10.94 -2.98
N GLY A 209 16.71 -10.26 -1.99
CA GLY A 209 16.58 -8.82 -1.81
C GLY A 209 15.16 -8.42 -1.40
N SER A 210 14.62 -9.10 -0.40
CA SER A 210 13.18 -9.07 -0.03
C SER A 210 12.75 -7.88 0.81
N TRP A 211 13.67 -7.01 1.21
CA TRP A 211 13.36 -5.88 2.07
C TRP A 211 12.72 -4.71 1.32
N PRO A 212 11.81 -3.95 1.96
CA PRO A 212 11.14 -4.26 3.24
C PRO A 212 10.03 -5.32 3.10
N PHE A 213 9.54 -5.54 1.88
CA PHE A 213 8.57 -6.56 1.47
C PHE A 213 8.77 -6.76 -0.03
N ARG A 214 8.57 -7.96 -0.61
CA ARG A 214 8.64 -8.21 -2.07
C ARG A 214 7.72 -9.38 -2.43
N PHE A 215 7.25 -9.42 -3.68
CA PHE A 215 6.71 -10.65 -4.27
C PHE A 215 7.56 -11.12 -5.44
N TYR A 216 7.53 -12.44 -5.66
CA TYR A 216 8.31 -13.13 -6.65
C TYR A 216 7.44 -14.14 -7.37
N ILE A 217 7.79 -14.42 -8.62
CA ILE A 217 7.22 -15.55 -9.35
C ILE A 217 8.37 -16.45 -9.77
N ILE A 218 8.31 -17.69 -9.30
CA ILE A 218 9.27 -18.73 -9.61
C ILE A 218 8.55 -19.81 -10.41
N ASN A 219 9.05 -20.12 -11.59
CA ASN A 219 8.53 -21.19 -12.44
C ASN A 219 9.69 -22.08 -12.90
N ASP A 220 9.56 -23.39 -12.72
CA ASP A 220 10.57 -24.40 -13.09
C ASP A 220 11.99 -24.05 -12.60
N GLY A 221 12.09 -23.60 -11.34
CA GLY A 221 13.36 -23.22 -10.70
C GLY A 221 13.96 -21.90 -11.15
N LYS A 222 13.27 -21.13 -12.01
CA LYS A 222 13.73 -19.82 -12.50
C LYS A 222 12.89 -18.70 -11.90
N LEU A 223 13.56 -17.62 -11.48
CA LEU A 223 12.90 -16.38 -11.09
C LEU A 223 12.41 -15.66 -12.35
N ILE A 224 11.10 -15.65 -12.56
CA ILE A 224 10.45 -15.03 -13.73
C ILE A 224 10.08 -13.58 -13.47
N LEU A 225 9.66 -13.27 -12.23
CA LEU A 225 9.29 -11.93 -11.82
C LEU A 225 9.87 -11.63 -10.43
N LYS A 226 10.46 -10.45 -10.30
CA LYS A 226 10.75 -9.80 -9.03
C LYS A 226 10.05 -8.46 -9.05
N ALA A 227 9.14 -8.25 -8.10
CA ALA A 227 8.39 -7.02 -8.02
C ALA A 227 9.29 -5.86 -7.57
N GLU A 228 9.29 -4.78 -8.34
CA GLU A 228 9.93 -3.53 -7.95
C GLU A 228 8.90 -2.60 -7.28
N PRO A 229 9.33 -1.72 -6.36
CA PRO A 229 8.39 -0.85 -5.68
C PRO A 229 7.88 0.21 -6.68
N GLY A 230 6.58 0.48 -6.66
CA GLY A 230 6.01 1.50 -7.53
C GLY A 230 6.64 2.87 -7.28
N ILE A 231 7.08 3.54 -8.35
CA ILE A 231 7.87 4.80 -8.33
C ILE A 231 7.23 5.91 -7.47
N THR A 232 5.91 5.87 -7.25
CA THR A 232 5.20 7.03 -6.68
C THR A 232 4.35 6.75 -5.44
N THR A 233 4.17 5.50 -5.03
CA THR A 233 3.31 5.12 -3.89
C THR A 233 4.04 4.31 -2.83
N TYR A 234 5.28 3.85 -3.09
CA TYR A 234 5.97 2.83 -2.29
C TYR A 234 5.11 1.56 -2.04
N ALA A 235 4.01 1.42 -2.77
CA ALA A 235 3.13 0.27 -2.80
C ALA A 235 3.51 -0.56 -4.03
N TYR A 236 3.22 -1.84 -3.96
CA TYR A 236 3.44 -2.73 -5.08
C TYR A 236 2.23 -2.73 -6.00
N ASP A 237 2.47 -2.57 -7.30
CA ASP A 237 1.42 -2.72 -8.30
C ASP A 237 1.09 -4.21 -8.45
N LEU A 238 0.11 -4.68 -7.68
CA LEU A 238 -0.38 -6.04 -7.76
C LEU A 238 -1.06 -6.35 -9.11
N ASN A 239 -1.26 -5.37 -10.01
CA ASN A 239 -1.71 -5.65 -11.38
C ASN A 239 -0.61 -6.30 -12.23
N GLU A 240 0.66 -6.11 -11.90
CA GLU A 240 1.75 -6.86 -12.55
C GLU A 240 1.62 -8.37 -12.27
N LEU A 241 1.19 -8.72 -11.06
CA LEU A 241 0.92 -10.11 -10.67
C LEU A 241 -0.26 -10.68 -11.46
N ASP A 242 -1.38 -9.96 -11.55
CA ASP A 242 -2.54 -10.42 -12.33
C ASP A 242 -2.20 -10.55 -13.81
N THR A 243 -1.51 -9.56 -14.38
CA THR A 243 -1.07 -9.58 -15.79
C THR A 243 -0.17 -10.79 -16.06
N TRP A 244 0.75 -11.09 -15.15
CA TRP A 244 1.60 -12.26 -15.29
C TRP A 244 0.80 -13.56 -15.23
N ILE A 245 -0.11 -13.69 -14.25
CA ILE A 245 -0.96 -14.88 -14.08
C ILE A 245 -1.80 -15.11 -15.35
N ASP A 246 -2.44 -14.06 -15.86
CA ASP A 246 -3.27 -14.13 -17.07
C ASP A 246 -2.44 -14.53 -18.30
N ASN A 247 -1.24 -13.97 -18.45
CA ASN A 247 -0.32 -14.32 -19.53
C ASN A 247 0.14 -15.79 -19.43
N PHE A 248 0.51 -16.24 -18.22
CA PHE A 248 0.93 -17.62 -17.99
C PHE A 248 -0.16 -18.64 -18.37
N TYR A 249 -1.42 -18.37 -18.04
CA TYR A 249 -2.52 -19.24 -18.42
C TYR A 249 -2.88 -19.18 -19.91
N ARG A 250 -2.72 -18.01 -20.55
CA ARG A 250 -2.94 -17.88 -21.98
C ARG A 250 -1.91 -18.65 -22.79
N ASP A 251 -0.64 -18.60 -22.39
CA ASP A 251 0.47 -19.24 -23.13
C ASP A 251 0.52 -20.77 -22.93
N LYS A 252 -0.28 -21.32 -21.99
CA LYS A 252 -0.44 -22.76 -21.76
C LYS A 252 -1.75 -23.36 -22.30
N LYS A 253 -2.60 -22.57 -22.94
CA LYS A 253 -3.75 -23.05 -23.73
C LYS A 253 -3.34 -23.29 -25.18
#